data_AF-A0A7C2CLB1-F1
#
_entry.id   AF-A0A7C2CLB1-F1
#
_cell.length_a   1.000
_cell.length_b   1.000
_cell.length_c   1.000
_cell.angle_alpha   90.00
_cell.angle_beta   90.00
_cell.angle_gamma   90.00
#
_symmetry.space_group_name_H-M   'P 1'
#
loop_
_entity.id
_entity.type
_entity.pdbx_description
1 polymer ?
#
loop_
_entity_poly.entity_id
_entity_poly.type
_entity_poly.pdbx_seq_one_letter_code
_entity_poly.pdbx_strand_id
1 'polypeptide(L)' 'MKQNSPAIKKAEVIPSEEPILAEIIPFPSIKKRRKRKAQKKARIVGNYLFYKGQKIPITQFQKAGYERLLRLLVKEIG' A
#
# COMPACT_ATOMS: atom_id res chain seq x y z
N MET A 1 -3.14 -59.64 16.50
CA MET A 1 -3.12 -58.18 16.70
C MET A 1 -4.42 -57.62 16.12
N LYS A 2 -5.25 -56.99 16.94
CA LYS A 2 -6.55 -56.41 16.53
C LYS A 2 -6.30 -55.00 15.98
N GLN A 3 -6.64 -54.74 14.72
CA GLN A 3 -6.68 -53.38 14.17
C GLN A 3 -8.15 -53.01 13.96
N ASN A 4 -8.62 -52.03 14.72
CA ASN A 4 -9.99 -51.53 14.70
C ASN A 4 -10.13 -50.49 13.58
N SER A 5 -11.06 -50.69 12.66
CA SER A 5 -11.47 -49.69 11.68
C SER A 5 -12.17 -48.50 12.35
N PRO A 6 -12.04 -47.26 11.86
CA PRO A 6 -12.78 -46.14 12.42
C PRO A 6 -14.24 -46.22 11.97
N ALA A 7 -15.15 -46.35 12.93
CA ALA A 7 -16.57 -46.19 12.70
C ALA A 7 -16.85 -44.72 12.35
N ILE A 8 -17.17 -44.45 11.08
CA ILE A 8 -17.65 -43.15 10.61
C ILE A 8 -19.01 -42.92 11.27
N LYS A 9 -19.04 -42.10 12.31
CA LYS A 9 -20.29 -41.60 12.90
C LYS A 9 -20.96 -40.72 11.86
N LYS A 10 -22.02 -41.24 11.23
CA LYS A 10 -22.94 -40.42 10.44
C LYS A 10 -23.56 -39.43 11.40
N ALA A 11 -23.25 -38.15 11.25
CA ALA A 11 -23.95 -37.09 11.97
C ALA A 11 -25.41 -37.14 11.51
N GLU A 12 -26.31 -37.35 12.46
CA GLU A 12 -27.74 -37.36 12.27
C GLU A 12 -28.18 -36.03 11.66
N VAL A 13 -28.74 -36.12 10.46
CA VAL A 13 -29.38 -35.01 9.77
C VAL A 13 -30.67 -34.72 10.53
N ILE A 14 -30.71 -33.59 11.21
CA ILE A 14 -31.92 -33.04 11.83
C ILE A 14 -32.84 -32.58 10.69
N PRO A 15 -34.07 -33.11 10.54
CA PRO A 15 -35.04 -32.55 9.61
C PRO A 15 -35.80 -31.43 10.34
N SER A 16 -35.44 -30.17 10.12
CA SER A 16 -36.33 -29.05 10.39
C SER A 16 -36.69 -28.39 9.05
N GLU A 17 -37.95 -28.53 8.66
CA GLU A 17 -38.53 -28.19 7.36
C GLU A 17 -38.69 -26.68 7.09
N GLU A 18 -37.87 -25.83 7.71
CA GLU A 18 -37.86 -24.40 7.41
C GLU A 18 -36.49 -24.00 6.87
N PRO A 19 -36.40 -23.46 5.63
CA PRO A 19 -35.15 -22.93 5.14
C PRO A 19 -34.77 -21.75 6.03
N ILE A 20 -33.74 -21.92 6.86
CA ILE A 20 -33.14 -20.81 7.60
C ILE A 20 -32.53 -19.87 6.57
N LEU A 21 -33.34 -18.91 6.10
CA LEU A 21 -32.94 -17.83 5.22
C LEU A 21 -32.00 -16.93 6.01
N ALA A 22 -30.70 -17.18 5.91
CA ALA A 22 -29.70 -16.32 6.51
C ALA A 22 -29.82 -14.91 5.91
N GLU A 23 -29.99 -13.91 6.77
CA GLU A 23 -29.99 -12.51 6.35
C GLU A 23 -28.58 -12.11 5.90
N ILE A 24 -28.45 -11.64 4.66
CA ILE A 24 -27.17 -11.19 4.11
C ILE A 24 -26.88 -9.80 4.66
N ILE A 25 -25.97 -9.71 5.63
CA ILE A 25 -25.51 -8.42 6.16
C ILE A 25 -24.47 -7.81 5.19
N PRO A 26 -24.71 -6.59 4.67
CA PRO A 26 -23.74 -5.95 3.80
C PRO A 26 -22.48 -5.56 4.57
N PHE A 27 -21.32 -5.77 3.96
CA PHE A 27 -20.05 -5.31 4.53
C PHE A 27 -20.02 -3.77 4.59
N PRO A 28 -19.57 -3.16 5.71
CA PRO A 28 -19.47 -1.71 5.82
C PRO A 28 -18.47 -1.14 4.81
N SER A 29 -18.85 -0.08 4.12
CA SER A 29 -17.98 0.60 3.15
C SER A 29 -16.89 1.39 3.87
N ILE A 30 -15.72 0.76 4.09
CA ILE A 30 -14.55 1.47 4.61
C ILE A 30 -13.97 2.30 3.47
N LYS A 31 -14.28 3.61 3.44
CA LYS A 31 -13.59 4.56 2.56
C LYS A 31 -12.12 4.65 2.98
N LYS A 32 -11.27 3.79 2.40
CA LYS A 32 -9.81 3.88 2.54
C LYS A 32 -9.37 5.20 1.92
N ARG A 33 -9.27 6.26 2.72
CA ARG A 33 -8.67 7.53 2.31
C ARG A 33 -7.19 7.23 2.07
N ARG A 34 -6.82 6.90 0.82
CA ARG A 34 -5.43 6.75 0.39
C ARG A 34 -4.75 8.10 0.63
N LYS A 35 -4.09 8.27 1.78
CA LYS A 35 -3.11 9.34 1.99
C LYS A 35 -1.97 9.06 1.01
N ARG A 36 -2.10 9.55 -0.22
CA ARG A 36 -0.95 9.66 -1.12
C ARG A 36 0.03 10.56 -0.40
N LYS A 37 1.06 9.98 0.25
CA LYS A 37 2.23 10.75 0.64
C LYS A 37 2.78 11.27 -0.67
N ALA A 38 2.58 12.56 -0.95
CA ALA A 38 3.19 13.19 -2.11
C ALA A 38 4.70 13.03 -1.90
N GLN A 39 5.31 12.07 -2.61
CA GLN A 39 6.75 11.95 -2.66
C GLN A 39 7.25 13.29 -3.18
N LYS A 40 7.94 14.04 -2.33
CA LYS A 40 8.48 15.35 -2.67
C LYS A 40 9.71 15.16 -3.55
N LYS A 41 9.47 14.74 -4.79
CA LYS A 41 10.51 14.53 -5.80
C LYS A 41 11.27 15.83 -6.02
N ALA A 42 12.56 15.69 -6.29
CA ALA A 42 13.40 16.80 -6.72
C ALA A 42 12.82 17.38 -8.03
N ARG A 43 12.62 18.69 -8.09
CA ARG A 43 12.20 19.38 -9.32
C ARG A 43 12.93 20.71 -9.49
N ILE A 44 13.26 21.06 -10.73
CA ILE A 44 13.78 22.39 -11.07
C ILE A 44 12.63 23.26 -11.55
N VAL A 45 12.57 24.49 -11.05
CA VAL A 45 11.65 25.53 -11.52
C VAL A 45 12.43 26.84 -11.61
N GLY A 46 12.64 27.35 -12.82
CA GLY A 46 13.50 28.51 -13.08
C GLY A 46 14.90 28.29 -12.50
N ASN A 47 15.35 29.23 -11.67
CA ASN A 47 16.69 29.22 -11.09
C ASN A 47 16.79 28.47 -9.74
N TYR A 48 15.79 27.65 -9.40
CA TYR A 48 15.72 26.96 -8.10
C TYR A 48 15.47 25.45 -8.25
N LEU A 49 16.15 24.68 -7.41
CA LEU A 49 15.87 23.28 -7.11
C LEU A 49 14.92 23.20 -5.90
N PHE A 50 13.79 22.52 -6.06
CA PHE A 50 12.92 22.16 -4.96
C PHE A 50 13.21 20.71 -4.57
N TYR A 51 13.79 20.50 -3.39
CA TYR A 51 14.16 19.18 -2.91
C TYR A 51 13.78 19.02 -1.44
N LYS A 52 13.05 17.94 -1.09
CA LYS A 52 12.57 17.66 0.27
C LYS A 52 11.80 18.81 0.94
N GLY A 53 11.18 19.70 0.15
CA GLY A 53 10.46 20.87 0.65
C GLY A 53 11.34 22.11 0.87
N GLN A 54 12.63 22.05 0.53
CA GLN A 54 13.52 23.20 0.52
C GLN A 54 13.61 23.79 -0.89
N LYS A 55 13.74 25.12 -0.96
CA LYS A 55 14.01 25.88 -2.19
C LYS A 55 15.49 26.26 -2.20
N ILE A 56 16.26 25.65 -3.10
CA ILE A 56 17.72 25.76 -3.16
C ILE A 56 18.09 26.50 -4.46
N PRO A 57 18.78 27.65 -4.41
CA PRO A 57 19.26 28.34 -5.62
C PRO A 57 20.25 27.48 -6.41
N ILE A 58 20.08 27.39 -7.73
CA ILE A 58 20.98 26.60 -8.59
C ILE A 58 22.42 27.15 -8.55
N THR A 59 22.59 28.45 -8.32
CA THR A 59 23.88 29.10 -8.18
C THR A 59 24.73 28.56 -7.03
N GLN A 60 24.12 27.98 -5.97
CA GLN A 60 24.87 27.34 -4.89
C GLN A 60 25.68 26.12 -5.38
N PHE A 61 25.26 25.49 -6.47
CA PHE A 61 25.95 24.36 -7.07
C PHE A 61 27.11 24.77 -7.99
N GLN A 62 27.29 26.07 -8.29
CA GLN A 62 28.45 26.53 -9.08
C GLN A 62 29.77 26.23 -8.35
N LYS A 63 29.81 26.41 -7.03
CA LYS A 63 31.01 26.13 -6.22
C LYS A 63 31.21 24.64 -5.94
N ALA A 64 30.12 23.90 -5.77
CA ALA A 64 30.14 22.49 -5.40
C ALA A 64 30.15 21.53 -6.61
N GLY A 65 30.01 22.06 -7.83
CA GLY A 65 29.87 21.30 -9.07
C GLY A 65 28.42 20.90 -9.37
N TYR A 66 28.05 21.02 -10.65
CA TYR A 66 26.73 20.63 -11.16
C TYR A 66 26.45 19.12 -11.07
N GLU A 67 27.47 18.27 -10.90
CA GLU A 67 27.28 16.85 -10.63
C GLU A 67 26.41 16.59 -9.40
N ARG A 68 26.58 17.38 -8.34
CA ARG A 68 25.79 17.22 -7.11
C ARG A 68 24.32 17.53 -7.36
N LEU A 69 24.02 18.53 -8.20
CA LEU A 69 22.67 18.84 -8.64
C LEU A 69 22.06 17.67 -9.44
N LEU A 70 22.81 17.12 -10.40
CA LEU A 70 22.38 15.98 -11.20
C LEU A 70 22.10 14.74 -10.35
N ARG A 71 22.98 14.41 -9.39
CA ARG A 71 22.76 13.29 -8.46
C ARG A 71 21.46 13.46 -7.66
N LEU A 72 21.12 14.67 -7.22
CA LEU A 72 19.88 14.94 -6.49
C LEU A 72 18.64 14.74 -7.36
N LEU A 73 18.72 15.01 -8.65
CA LEU A 73 17.63 14.80 -9.61
C LEU A 73 17.47 13.31 -9.96
N VAL A 74 18.57 12.64 -10.27
CA VAL A 74 18.57 11.24 -10.73
C VAL A 74 18.24 10.27 -9.59
N LYS A 75 18.69 10.55 -8.35
CA LYS A 75 18.43 9.70 -7.17
C LYS A 75 16.94 9.52 -6.84
N GLU A 76 16.06 10.39 -7.35
CA GLU A 76 14.61 10.32 -7.13
C GLU A 76 13.85 9.73 -8.34
N ILE A 77 14.55 9.40 -9.44
CA ILE A 77 13.98 8.78 -10.64
C ILE A 77 14.11 7.24 -10.58
N GLY A 78 15.12 6.71 -9.87
CA GLY A 78 15.34 5.28 -9.65
C GLY A 78 14.52 4.68 -8.50
#